data_AF-A0A7J4IY45-F1
#
_entry.id   AF-A0A7J4IY45-F1
#
_cell.length_a   1.000
_cell.length_b   1.000
_cell.length_c   1.000
_cell.angle_alpha   90.00
_cell.angle_beta   90.00
_cell.angle_gamma   90.00
#
_symmetry.space_group_name_H-M   'P 1'
#
loop_
_entity.id
_entity.type
_entity.pdbx_description
1 polymer ?
#
loop_
_entity_poly.entity_id
_entity_poly.type
_entity_poly.pdbx_seq_one_letter_code
_entity_poly.pdbx_strand_id
1 'polypeptide(L)'
;MRTTLEFEGAPEIILDKAVELGLARSKTEAIRMGIFALNKEYNLVKDLELELVGRKIEAEKAEMERNGLKYIDKDKALAKYR
;
A
#
# COMPACT_ATOMS: atom_id res chain seq x y z
N MET A 1 -7.10 -2.02 3.02
CA MET A 1 -7.58 -3.33 3.51
C MET A 1 -7.41 -3.38 5.01
N ARG A 2 -8.42 -3.88 5.74
CA ARG A 2 -8.29 -4.20 7.17
C ARG A 2 -8.41 -5.72 7.30
N THR A 3 -7.40 -6.35 7.89
CA THR A 3 -7.34 -7.81 8.03
C THR A 3 -7.11 -8.15 9.50
N THR A 4 -7.83 -9.13 10.00
CA THR A 4 -7.59 -9.74 11.32
C THR A 4 -6.69 -10.95 11.13
N LEU A 5 -5.64 -11.05 11.92
CA LEU A 5 -4.65 -12.13 11.85
C LEU A 5 -4.54 -12.78 13.23
N GLU A 6 -4.49 -14.10 13.24
CA GLU A 6 -4.19 -14.93 14.41
C GLU A 6 -2.85 -15.61 14.16
N PHE A 7 -1.97 -15.58 15.16
CA PHE A 7 -0.63 -16.17 15.09
C PHE A 7 -0.46 -17.12 16.27
N GLU A 8 0.07 -18.31 15.99
CA GLU A 8 0.40 -19.30 17.01
C GLU A 8 1.83 -19.82 16.78
N GLY A 9 2.54 -20.13 17.85
CA GLY A 9 3.87 -20.73 17.79
C GLY A 9 4.97 -19.74 17.37
N ALA A 10 5.82 -20.13 16.42
CA ALA A 10 7.04 -19.38 16.09
C ALA A 10 6.78 -17.90 15.69
N PRO A 11 5.80 -17.56 14.84
CA PRO A 11 5.52 -16.16 14.50
C PRO A 11 5.14 -15.31 15.71
N GLU A 12 4.35 -15.85 16.65
CA GLU A 12 3.98 -15.14 17.87
C GLU A 12 5.21 -14.81 18.71
N ILE A 13 6.08 -15.81 18.94
CA ILE A 13 7.33 -15.66 19.71
C ILE A 13 8.23 -14.59 19.07
N ILE A 14 8.36 -14.58 17.75
CA ILE A 14 9.16 -13.59 17.02
C ILE A 14 8.58 -12.18 17.23
N LEU A 15 7.26 -12.02 17.13
CA LEU A 15 6.59 -10.74 17.33
C LEU A 15 6.73 -10.24 18.77
N ASP A 16 6.62 -11.14 19.76
CA ASP A 16 6.85 -10.80 21.16
C ASP A 16 8.28 -10.32 21.39
N LYS A 17 9.28 -11.06 20.89
CA LYS A 17 10.69 -10.68 21.00
C LYS A 17 10.99 -9.33 20.33
N ALA A 18 10.38 -9.05 19.18
CA ALA A 18 10.55 -7.77 18.51
C ALA A 18 10.07 -6.59 19.38
N VAL A 19 8.99 -6.77 20.14
CA VAL A 19 8.49 -5.74 21.06
C VAL A 19 9.33 -5.69 22.34
N GLU A 20 9.64 -6.83 22.95
CA GLU A 20 10.46 -6.91 24.18
C GLU A 20 11.84 -6.26 24.01
N LEU A 21 12.47 -6.43 22.85
CA LEU A 21 13.77 -5.85 22.53
C LEU A 21 13.68 -4.38 22.10
N GLY A 22 12.48 -3.79 22.04
CA GLY A 22 12.28 -2.40 21.64
C GLY A 22 12.48 -2.12 20.14
N LEU A 23 12.53 -3.17 19.30
CA LEU A 23 12.64 -3.01 17.84
C LEU A 23 11.35 -2.45 17.23
N ALA A 24 10.20 -2.74 17.86
CA ALA A 24 8.89 -2.22 17.50
C ALA A 24 8.09 -1.85 18.76
N ARG A 25 7.20 -0.86 18.68
CA ARG A 25 6.33 -0.46 19.81
C ARG A 25 5.14 -1.39 20.01
N SER A 26 4.79 -2.18 19.00
CA SER A 26 3.67 -3.11 19.03
C SER A 26 3.87 -4.26 18.03
N LYS A 27 3.15 -5.39 18.22
CA LYS A 27 3.14 -6.51 17.26
C LYS A 27 2.71 -6.05 15.86
N THR A 28 1.78 -5.10 15.76
CA THR A 28 1.34 -4.54 14.47
C THR A 28 2.45 -3.77 13.76
N GLU A 29 3.25 -2.99 14.49
CA GLU A 29 4.41 -2.29 13.91
C GLU A 29 5.47 -3.29 13.46
N ALA A 30 5.75 -4.33 14.26
CA ALA A 30 6.67 -5.40 13.90
C ALA A 30 6.24 -6.14 12.61
N ILE A 31 4.94 -6.42 12.44
CA ILE A 31 4.41 -7.02 11.20
C ILE A 31 4.68 -6.09 10.01
N ARG A 32 4.44 -4.78 10.14
CA ARG A 32 4.71 -3.81 9.06
C ARG A 32 6.19 -3.79 8.70
N MET A 33 7.07 -3.81 9.68
CA MET A 33 8.52 -3.90 9.45
C MET A 33 8.88 -5.20 8.72
N GLY A 34 8.26 -6.32 9.08
CA GLY A 34 8.41 -7.60 8.39
C GLY A 34 8.04 -7.53 6.91
N ILE A 35 6.96 -6.82 6.55
CA ILE A 35 6.57 -6.61 5.14
C ILE A 35 7.67 -5.86 4.37
N PHE A 36 8.25 -4.80 4.94
CA PHE A 36 9.36 -4.09 4.31
C PHE A 36 10.63 -4.94 4.22
N ALA A 37 10.91 -5.76 5.23
CA ALA A 37 12.01 -6.70 5.20
C ALA A 37 11.85 -7.74 4.08
N LEU A 38 10.63 -8.28 3.88
CA LEU A 38 10.31 -9.17 2.77
C LEU A 38 10.51 -8.49 1.42
N ASN A 39 10.08 -7.23 1.27
CA ASN A 39 10.30 -6.49 0.03
C ASN A 39 11.80 -6.25 -0.22
N LYS A 40 12.58 -5.96 0.82
CA LYS A 40 14.03 -5.77 0.71
C LYS A 40 14.74 -7.04 0.27
N GLU A 41 14.33 -8.20 0.79
CA GLU A 41 14.95 -9.49 0.51
C GLU A 41 14.61 -9.99 -0.91
N TYR A 42 13.34 -9.89 -1.30
CA TYR A 42 12.84 -10.51 -2.53
C TYR A 42 12.57 -9.53 -3.67
N ASN A 43 12.73 -8.22 -3.42
CA ASN A 43 12.49 -7.14 -4.38
C ASN A 43 11.10 -7.25 -5.07
N LEU A 44 10.07 -7.53 -4.26
CA LEU A 44 8.70 -7.79 -4.73
C LEU A 44 8.11 -6.58 -5.46
N VAL A 45 8.45 -5.38 -4.99
CA VAL A 45 8.13 -4.09 -5.60
C VAL A 45 9.44 -3.33 -5.80
N LYS A 46 9.86 -3.22 -7.07
CA LYS A 46 11.14 -2.59 -7.46
C LYS A 46 11.15 -1.08 -7.29
N ASP A 47 10.06 -0.44 -7.70
CA ASP A 47 9.86 1.00 -7.56
C ASP A 47 8.52 1.22 -6.86
N LEU A 48 8.60 1.51 -5.56
CA LEU A 48 7.43 1.65 -4.70
C LEU A 48 6.59 2.87 -5.12
N GLU A 49 7.23 3.95 -5.56
CA GLU A 49 6.52 5.17 -5.97
C GLU A 49 5.78 4.94 -7.27
N LEU A 50 6.45 4.34 -8.26
CA LEU A 50 5.84 4.03 -9.55
C LEU A 50 4.67 3.05 -9.40
N GLU A 51 4.81 2.02 -8.57
CA GLU A 51 3.76 1.05 -8.28
C GLU A 51 2.54 1.73 -7.63
N LEU A 52 2.76 2.63 -6.67
CA LEU A 52 1.69 3.39 -6.03
C LEU A 52 0.97 4.34 -7.01
N VAL A 53 1.71 4.99 -7.90
CA VAL A 53 1.13 5.85 -8.95
C VAL A 53 0.32 5.02 -9.94
N GLY A 54 0.85 3.87 -10.39
CA GLY A 54 0.14 2.95 -11.28
C GLY A 54 -1.22 2.53 -10.71
N ARG A 55 -1.25 2.12 -9.43
CA ARG A 55 -2.50 1.74 -8.74
C ARG A 55 -3.50 2.89 -8.61
N LYS A 56 -3.03 4.12 -8.41
CA LYS A 56 -3.91 5.30 -8.39
C LYS A 56 -4.53 5.55 -9.77
N ILE A 57 -3.72 5.51 -10.83
CA ILE A 57 -4.19 5.69 -12.20
C ILE A 57 -5.23 4.62 -12.56
N GLU A 58 -5.01 3.36 -12.17
CA GLU A 58 -5.98 2.28 -12.39
C GLU A 58 -7.28 2.51 -11.63
N ALA A 59 -7.20 2.93 -10.36
CA ALA A 59 -8.38 3.25 -9.57
C ALA A 59 -9.18 4.42 -10.17
N GLU A 60 -8.50 5.49 -10.60
CA GLU A 60 -9.11 6.65 -11.26
C GLU A 60 -9.74 6.27 -12.60
N LYS A 61 -9.08 5.44 -13.42
CA LYS A 61 -9.66 4.91 -14.66
C LYS A 61 -10.93 4.11 -14.38
N ALA A 62 -10.91 3.21 -13.40
CA ALA A 62 -12.07 2.40 -13.03
C ALA A 62 -13.23 3.25 -12.50
N GLU A 63 -12.95 4.39 -11.84
CA GLU A 63 -13.94 5.34 -11.39
C GLU A 63 -14.51 6.17 -12.56
N MET A 64 -13.65 6.62 -13.48
CA MET A 64 -14.08 7.34 -14.68
C MET A 64 -14.96 6.46 -15.58
N GLU A 65 -14.59 5.20 -15.79
CA GLU A 65 -15.39 4.25 -16.56
C GLU A 65 -16.77 4.01 -15.93
N ARG A 66 -16.85 3.85 -14.60
CA ARG A 66 -18.13 3.73 -13.89
C ARG A 66 -19.02 4.96 -14.02
N ASN A 67 -18.42 6.15 -14.05
CA ASN A 67 -19.12 7.43 -14.15
C ASN A 67 -19.30 7.90 -15.60
N GLY A 68 -18.89 7.11 -16.60
CA GLY A 68 -18.94 7.48 -18.02
C GLY A 68 -18.07 8.69 -18.38
N LEU A 69 -17.11 9.05 -17.53
CA LEU A 69 -16.21 10.18 -17.72
C LEU A 69 -15.05 9.73 -18.61
N LYS A 70 -14.63 10.60 -19.53
CA LYS A 70 -13.42 10.42 -20.33
C LYS A 70 -12.41 11.50 -19.96
N TYR A 71 -11.13 11.16 -19.99
CA TYR A 71 -10.07 12.15 -19.94
C TYR A 71 -10.33 13.19 -21.03
N ILE A 72 -10.51 14.44 -20.61
CA ILE A 72 -10.69 15.58 -21.50
C ILE A 72 -9.35 16.22 -21.78
N ASP A 73 -9.21 16.72 -23.01
CA ASP A 73 -8.03 17.48 -23.40
C ASP A 73 -7.89 18.77 -22.58
N LYS A 74 -6.66 19.25 -22.39
CA LYS A 74 -6.32 20.39 -21.52
C LYS A 74 -7.15 21.63 -21.90
N ASP A 75 -7.32 21.87 -23.18
CA ASP A 75 -8.07 23.00 -23.71
C ASP A 75 -9.58 22.89 -23.41
N LYS A 76 -10.13 21.66 -23.40
CA LYS A 76 -11.52 21.40 -23.04
C LYS A 76 -11.77 21.51 -21.54
N ALA A 77 -10.78 21.20 -20.70
CA ALA A 77 -10.87 21.36 -19.25
C ALA A 77 -10.92 22.84 -18.84
N LEU A 78 -10.08 23.67 -19.47
CA LEU A 78 -10.01 25.12 -19.20
C LEU A 78 -11.28 25.86 -19.63
N ALA A 79 -11.97 25.38 -20.67
CA ALA A 79 -13.21 25.97 -21.15
C ALA A 79 -14.37 25.91 -20.14
N LYS A 80 -14.31 25.04 -19.11
CA LYS A 80 -15.33 24.99 -18.03
C LYS A 80 -15.19 26.11 -16.99
N TYR A 81 -14.07 26.81 -16.96
CA TYR A 81 -13.75 27.85 -15.97
C TYR A 81 -13.64 29.26 -16.57
N ARG A 82 -13.98 29.42 -17.85
CA ARG A 82 -14.15 30.70 -18.54
C ARG A 82 -15.63 30.96 -18.77
#